data_AF-A0A9W7DN22-F1
#
_entry.id   AF-A0A9W7DN22-F1
#
_cell.length_a   1.000
_cell.length_b   1.000
_cell.length_c   1.000
_cell.angle_alpha   90.00
_cell.angle_beta   90.00
_cell.angle_gamma   90.00
#
_symmetry.space_group_name_H-M   'P 1'
#
loop_
_entity.id
_entity.type
_entity.pdbx_description
1 polymer ?
#
loop_
_entity_poly.entity_id
_entity_poly.type
_entity_poly.pdbx_seq_one_letter_code
_entity_poly.pdbx_strand_id
1 'polypeptide(L)'
;MRTAFLFLLPSAAFGRLLPQQFRLPAHVSGLDVDCPCDDASLCDVLSSQVDTELFGFGADNFADGPGFDWDAMTTIAWGSGADLICKAHSENVRVIAAASPPLTDNQTAIDEFIHSTIKSVQQNFYDGITFDWESPVDSPEDPLNTYYLDVVSQTTAALKAVNPDYQVSLCAAWSPFGIDGRWYDYVGLAAAVDFLYVMCYDVRSQIFDQCVASANSPINLCKKGIEEFNAAGISNDKLVLGMPWYGYRYECVNEDFDVESSSTCEIAQVPFRGVNCSDAAGSEIAFGSIRNIVRTYDAEVRRDPYMNVPFFNYVDSTSLKTYQIWYDDADSLQGHYDYVREQGLRGAGPYRFDQVDLDSDDGVEEAKEMFAALKTAAD
;
A
#
# COMPACT_ATOMS: atom_id res chain seq x y z
N MET A 1 -26.11 -55.12 -35.88
CA MET A 1 -26.55 -54.41 -34.66
C MET A 1 -25.33 -53.78 -33.99
N ARG A 2 -25.08 -52.50 -34.26
CA ARG A 2 -24.23 -51.62 -33.46
C ARG A 2 -24.90 -50.26 -33.47
N THR A 3 -25.53 -49.92 -32.36
CA THR A 3 -26.27 -48.67 -32.15
C THR A 3 -25.28 -47.68 -31.54
N ALA A 4 -24.96 -46.62 -32.27
CA ALA A 4 -24.19 -45.49 -31.75
C ALA A 4 -25.17 -44.53 -31.04
N PHE A 5 -24.97 -44.33 -29.74
CA PHE A 5 -25.65 -43.28 -28.99
C PHE A 5 -24.87 -41.98 -29.19
N LEU A 6 -25.43 -41.07 -29.98
CA LEU A 6 -24.99 -39.67 -30.06
C LEU A 6 -25.65 -38.94 -28.87
N PHE A 7 -24.85 -38.52 -27.89
CA PHE A 7 -25.29 -37.54 -26.89
C PHE A 7 -25.13 -36.14 -27.46
N LEU A 8 -26.25 -35.47 -27.72
CA LEU A 8 -26.35 -34.04 -27.96
C LEU A 8 -26.19 -33.32 -26.61
N LEU A 9 -25.13 -32.51 -26.46
CA LEU A 9 -25.05 -31.50 -25.40
C LEU A 9 -25.71 -30.20 -25.88
N PRO A 10 -26.54 -29.54 -25.06
CA PRO A 10 -27.14 -28.27 -25.43
C PRO A 10 -26.10 -27.16 -25.34
N SER A 11 -25.88 -26.49 -26.47
CA SER A 11 -25.21 -25.19 -26.56
C SER A 11 -26.00 -24.18 -25.74
N ALA A 12 -25.54 -23.86 -24.53
CA ALA A 12 -26.00 -22.70 -23.80
C ALA A 12 -25.47 -21.44 -24.49
N ALA A 13 -26.33 -20.82 -25.30
CA ALA A 13 -26.14 -19.48 -25.80
C ALA A 13 -26.21 -18.49 -24.64
N PHE A 14 -25.07 -18.08 -24.10
CA PHE A 14 -25.00 -16.80 -23.39
C PHE A 14 -25.02 -15.70 -24.44
N GLY A 15 -26.04 -14.84 -24.34
CA GLY A 15 -26.28 -13.74 -25.25
C GLY A 15 -25.04 -12.87 -25.38
N ARG A 16 -24.73 -12.49 -26.62
CA ARG A 16 -23.66 -11.54 -26.96
C ARG A 16 -23.78 -10.28 -26.09
N LEU A 17 -22.87 -10.12 -25.14
CA LEU A 17 -22.51 -8.81 -24.60
C LEU A 17 -22.04 -7.97 -25.80
N LEU A 18 -22.43 -6.69 -25.81
CA LEU A 18 -22.00 -5.74 -26.83
C LEU A 18 -20.46 -5.77 -26.94
N PRO A 19 -19.88 -5.69 -28.14
CA PRO A 19 -18.43 -5.69 -28.31
C PRO A 19 -17.79 -4.55 -27.50
N GLN A 20 -16.66 -4.80 -26.80
CA GLN A 20 -15.96 -3.85 -25.91
C GLN A 20 -15.79 -2.44 -26.51
N GLN A 21 -15.62 -2.33 -27.83
CA GLN A 21 -15.52 -1.08 -28.57
C GLN A 21 -16.75 -0.15 -28.51
N PHE A 22 -17.90 -0.61 -27.98
CA PHE A 22 -19.13 0.18 -27.85
C PHE A 22 -19.48 0.57 -26.40
N ARG A 23 -18.68 0.17 -25.41
CA ARG A 23 -18.98 0.41 -23.98
C ARG A 23 -18.02 1.34 -23.27
N LEU A 24 -16.81 1.51 -23.81
CA LEU A 24 -15.83 2.41 -23.23
C LEU A 24 -16.01 3.78 -23.87
N PRO A 25 -16.16 4.87 -23.10
CA PRO A 25 -16.02 6.20 -23.66
C PRO A 25 -14.60 6.27 -24.24
N ALA A 26 -14.49 6.31 -25.57
CA ALA A 26 -13.33 6.94 -26.19
C ALA A 26 -13.18 8.31 -25.53
N HIS A 27 -11.94 8.68 -25.16
CA HIS A 27 -11.50 10.00 -24.67
C HIS A 27 -12.68 10.93 -24.41
N VAL A 28 -13.08 11.16 -23.15
CA VAL A 28 -14.29 11.94 -22.82
C VAL A 28 -14.24 13.25 -23.61
N SER A 29 -14.98 13.30 -24.71
CA SER A 29 -14.86 14.36 -25.70
C SER A 29 -15.47 15.62 -25.10
N GLY A 30 -14.70 16.71 -25.04
CA GLY A 30 -15.14 17.97 -24.43
C GLY A 30 -14.72 18.17 -22.97
N LEU A 31 -13.74 17.41 -22.47
CA LEU A 31 -12.94 17.85 -21.32
C LEU A 31 -11.95 18.93 -21.79
N ASP A 32 -12.42 20.17 -21.95
CA ASP A 32 -11.53 21.34 -21.99
C ASP A 32 -11.08 21.61 -20.55
N VAL A 33 -10.09 20.83 -20.08
CA VAL A 33 -9.39 21.12 -18.83
C VAL A 33 -8.04 21.70 -19.20
N ASP A 34 -7.83 22.96 -18.84
CA ASP A 34 -6.55 23.61 -19.02
C ASP A 34 -5.52 22.94 -18.11
N CYS A 35 -4.37 22.57 -18.68
CA CYS A 35 -3.25 22.07 -17.92
C CYS A 35 -2.83 23.13 -16.88
N PRO A 36 -2.75 22.79 -15.57
CA PRO A 36 -2.39 23.77 -14.56
C PRO A 36 -0.88 24.03 -14.49
N CYS A 37 -0.07 23.25 -15.20
CA CYS A 37 1.38 23.36 -15.19
C CYS A 37 1.88 24.45 -16.14
N ASP A 38 2.99 25.09 -15.78
CA ASP A 38 3.65 26.08 -16.65
C ASP A 38 4.11 25.47 -17.99
N ASP A 39 4.53 24.20 -17.96
CA ASP A 39 4.81 23.40 -19.14
C ASP A 39 3.65 22.41 -19.39
N ALA A 40 2.96 22.59 -20.51
CA ALA A 40 1.79 21.80 -20.86
C ALA A 40 2.09 20.31 -21.06
N SER A 41 3.34 19.92 -21.40
CA SER A 41 3.69 18.50 -21.52
C SER A 41 3.72 17.78 -20.18
N LEU A 42 3.79 18.50 -19.06
CA LEU A 42 3.68 17.90 -17.72
C LEU A 42 2.27 17.41 -17.41
N CYS A 43 1.28 17.68 -18.27
CA CYS A 43 -0.06 17.13 -18.16
C CYS A 43 -0.27 15.89 -19.02
N ASP A 44 0.75 15.46 -19.77
CA ASP A 44 0.71 14.20 -20.50
C ASP A 44 0.97 13.03 -19.55
N VAL A 45 0.36 11.87 -19.86
CA VAL A 45 0.56 10.63 -19.10
C VAL A 45 1.99 10.14 -19.27
N LEU A 46 2.65 9.79 -18.17
CA LEU A 46 4.02 9.30 -18.17
C LEU A 46 4.13 7.87 -18.71
N SER A 47 4.89 7.71 -19.80
CA SER A 47 5.09 6.44 -20.51
C SER A 47 6.36 5.67 -20.11
N SER A 48 7.12 6.16 -19.11
CA SER A 48 8.41 5.57 -18.74
C SER A 48 8.25 4.19 -18.08
N GLN A 49 8.68 3.13 -18.76
CA GLN A 49 8.82 1.80 -18.14
C GLN A 49 9.95 1.87 -17.11
N VAL A 50 9.71 1.37 -15.90
CA VAL A 50 10.69 1.25 -14.83
C VAL A 50 10.95 -0.22 -14.54
N ASP A 51 12.21 -0.59 -14.32
CA ASP A 51 12.59 -1.97 -14.00
C ASP A 51 12.16 -2.35 -12.58
N THR A 52 12.20 -1.38 -11.66
CA THR A 52 11.78 -1.52 -10.26
C THR A 52 10.87 -0.36 -9.88
N GLU A 53 9.70 -0.64 -9.32
CA GLU A 53 8.76 0.37 -8.83
C GLU A 53 9.19 0.85 -7.44
N LEU A 54 9.60 2.12 -7.32
CA LEU A 54 9.71 2.80 -6.03
C LEU A 54 8.39 3.52 -5.75
N PHE A 55 7.39 2.72 -5.39
CA PHE A 55 5.99 3.11 -5.30
C PHE A 55 5.61 3.33 -3.84
N GLY A 56 4.98 4.47 -3.54
CA GLY A 56 4.46 4.74 -2.20
C GLY A 56 3.32 5.73 -2.22
N PHE A 57 2.88 6.12 -1.04
CA PHE A 57 1.72 6.98 -0.86
C PHE A 57 2.14 8.40 -0.46
N GLY A 58 1.30 9.37 -0.81
CA GLY A 58 1.44 10.76 -0.41
C GLY A 58 0.22 11.29 0.35
N ALA A 59 0.42 12.33 1.16
CA ALA A 59 -0.68 13.09 1.77
C ALA A 59 -1.30 14.11 0.80
N ASP A 60 -2.49 14.60 1.14
CA ASP A 60 -3.19 15.69 0.42
C ASP A 60 -2.40 17.01 0.36
N ASN A 61 -1.45 17.22 1.29
CA ASN A 61 -0.54 18.36 1.31
C ASN A 61 0.89 17.87 1.15
N PHE A 62 1.16 17.15 0.05
CA PHE A 62 2.48 16.63 -0.24
C PHE A 62 3.51 17.78 -0.29
N ALA A 63 4.36 17.83 0.72
CA ALA A 63 5.42 18.82 0.81
C ALA A 63 6.75 18.13 0.52
N ASP A 64 7.43 18.59 -0.52
CA ASP A 64 8.85 18.32 -0.68
C ASP A 64 9.67 19.32 0.16
N GLY A 65 10.95 19.00 0.37
CA GLY A 65 11.81 19.79 1.22
C GLY A 65 13.24 19.27 1.25
N PRO A 66 14.13 19.92 2.00
CA PRO A 66 15.48 19.40 2.22
C PRO A 66 15.42 17.95 2.71
N GLY A 67 16.17 17.05 2.06
CA GLY A 67 16.19 15.62 2.43
C GLY A 67 15.15 14.75 1.74
N PHE A 68 14.18 15.35 1.04
CA PHE A 68 13.30 14.63 0.13
C PHE A 68 14.04 14.25 -1.17
N ASP A 69 13.85 13.02 -1.66
CA ASP A 69 14.58 12.49 -2.82
C ASP A 69 13.62 12.00 -3.92
N TRP A 70 13.42 12.82 -4.96
CA TRP A 70 12.60 12.48 -6.11
C TRP A 70 13.18 11.35 -6.97
N ASP A 71 14.50 11.14 -6.94
CA ASP A 71 15.15 10.03 -7.68
C ASP A 71 14.83 8.67 -7.03
N ALA A 72 14.30 8.66 -5.81
CA ALA A 72 13.92 7.46 -5.06
C ALA A 72 12.43 7.09 -5.25
N MET A 73 11.79 7.54 -6.34
CA MET A 73 10.35 7.40 -6.53
C MET A 73 10.01 7.08 -7.99
N THR A 74 9.01 6.24 -8.20
CA THR A 74 8.41 6.00 -9.53
C THR A 74 6.94 6.40 -9.57
N THR A 75 6.23 6.26 -8.45
CA THR A 75 4.81 6.59 -8.33
C THR A 75 4.45 7.07 -6.93
N ILE A 76 3.63 8.12 -6.87
CA ILE A 76 2.90 8.58 -5.68
C ILE A 76 1.42 8.21 -5.82
N ALA A 77 0.96 7.30 -4.98
CA ALA A 77 -0.44 6.96 -4.84
C ALA A 77 -1.17 7.93 -3.89
N TRP A 78 -2.45 8.16 -4.18
CA TRP A 78 -3.33 9.12 -3.49
C TRP A 78 -2.86 10.58 -3.58
N GLY A 79 -1.91 10.88 -4.47
CA GLY A 79 -1.53 12.25 -4.73
C GLY A 79 -2.72 13.03 -5.29
N SER A 80 -2.84 14.28 -4.88
CA SER A 80 -3.84 15.20 -5.40
C SER A 80 -3.29 16.62 -5.45
N GLY A 81 -3.93 17.47 -6.25
CA GLY A 81 -3.57 18.88 -6.40
C GLY A 81 -2.63 19.16 -7.57
N ALA A 82 -2.86 20.29 -8.22
CA ALA A 82 -2.12 20.70 -9.41
C ALA A 82 -0.61 20.83 -9.16
N ASP A 83 -0.21 21.40 -8.03
CA ASP A 83 1.20 21.62 -7.71
C ASP A 83 1.97 20.29 -7.63
N LEU A 84 1.36 19.26 -7.01
CA LEU A 84 1.96 17.93 -6.93
C LEU A 84 2.07 17.28 -8.31
N ILE A 85 1.03 17.33 -9.14
CA ILE A 85 1.05 16.79 -10.49
C ILE A 85 2.20 17.39 -11.29
N CYS A 86 2.27 18.72 -11.33
CA CYS A 86 3.29 19.42 -12.11
C CYS A 86 4.70 19.12 -11.60
N LYS A 87 4.88 19.09 -10.27
CA LYS A 87 6.17 18.78 -9.68
C LYS A 87 6.58 17.34 -9.95
N ALA A 88 5.74 16.36 -9.65
CA ALA A 88 6.04 14.94 -9.82
C ALA A 88 6.34 14.61 -11.30
N HIS A 89 5.54 15.10 -12.24
CA HIS A 89 5.77 14.86 -13.66
C HIS A 89 7.06 15.52 -14.17
N SER A 90 7.46 16.67 -13.59
CA SER A 90 8.75 17.31 -13.92
C SER A 90 9.96 16.47 -13.50
N GLU A 91 9.77 15.59 -12.52
CA GLU A 91 10.76 14.62 -12.02
C GLU A 91 10.53 13.21 -12.58
N ASN A 92 9.64 13.05 -13.56
CA ASN A 92 9.24 11.77 -14.15
C ASN A 92 8.69 10.75 -13.12
N VAL A 93 7.96 11.25 -12.11
CA VAL A 93 7.25 10.47 -11.09
C VAL A 93 5.76 10.49 -11.38
N ARG A 94 5.15 9.31 -11.40
CA ARG A 94 3.70 9.17 -11.63
C ARG A 94 2.89 9.65 -10.45
N VAL A 95 1.69 10.15 -10.71
CA VAL A 95 0.69 10.39 -9.67
C VAL A 95 -0.59 9.62 -10.00
N ILE A 96 -1.03 8.74 -9.10
CA ILE A 96 -2.23 7.92 -9.32
C ILE A 96 -3.29 8.17 -8.24
N ALA A 97 -4.55 8.14 -8.65
CA ALA A 97 -5.69 8.42 -7.78
C ALA A 97 -6.10 7.20 -6.93
N ALA A 98 -6.75 7.44 -5.81
CA ALA A 98 -7.51 6.40 -5.12
C ALA A 98 -8.77 6.02 -5.91
N ALA A 99 -9.12 4.74 -5.93
CA ALA A 99 -10.36 4.23 -6.51
C ALA A 99 -11.11 3.34 -5.51
N SER A 100 -12.38 3.69 -5.26
CA SER A 100 -13.28 2.94 -4.37
C SER A 100 -14.43 2.33 -5.20
N PRO A 101 -14.33 1.06 -5.60
CA PRO A 101 -15.25 0.48 -6.55
C PRO A 101 -16.59 0.09 -5.90
N PRO A 102 -17.71 0.13 -6.64
CA PRO A 102 -18.95 -0.48 -6.19
C PRO A 102 -18.83 -2.01 -6.25
N LEU A 103 -19.04 -2.69 -5.11
CA LEU A 103 -19.01 -4.15 -5.03
C LEU A 103 -20.40 -4.73 -5.29
N THR A 104 -20.75 -4.84 -6.57
CA THR A 104 -22.09 -5.25 -7.03
C THR A 104 -22.01 -6.00 -8.36
N ASP A 105 -23.03 -6.78 -8.67
CA ASP A 105 -23.27 -7.38 -9.99
C ASP A 105 -24.05 -6.44 -10.94
N ASN A 106 -24.39 -5.23 -10.50
CA ASN A 106 -25.08 -4.25 -11.32
C ASN A 106 -24.14 -3.60 -12.33
N GLN A 107 -24.15 -4.11 -13.57
CA GLN A 107 -23.34 -3.59 -14.68
C GLN A 107 -23.50 -2.07 -14.91
N THR A 108 -24.70 -1.50 -14.71
CA THR A 108 -24.87 -0.05 -14.87
C THR A 108 -24.06 0.73 -13.84
N ALA A 109 -24.02 0.26 -12.58
CA ALA A 109 -23.22 0.90 -11.54
C ALA A 109 -21.71 0.75 -11.79
N ILE A 110 -21.29 -0.41 -12.32
CA ILE A 110 -19.91 -0.64 -12.76
C ILE A 110 -19.55 0.31 -13.91
N ASP A 111 -20.40 0.41 -14.94
CA ASP A 111 -20.17 1.29 -16.09
C ASP A 111 -20.10 2.78 -15.67
N GLU A 112 -20.98 3.21 -14.75
CA GLU A 112 -20.97 4.57 -14.18
C GLU A 112 -19.69 4.85 -13.38
N PHE A 113 -19.23 3.87 -12.58
CA PHE A 113 -17.97 3.96 -11.84
C PHE A 113 -16.75 4.02 -12.77
N ILE A 114 -16.70 3.18 -13.80
CA ILE A 114 -15.62 3.18 -14.78
C ILE A 114 -15.58 4.54 -15.50
N HIS A 115 -16.74 5.05 -15.92
CA HIS A 115 -16.84 6.34 -16.58
C HIS A 115 -16.35 7.49 -15.67
N SER A 116 -16.79 7.52 -14.41
CA SER A 116 -16.38 8.56 -13.46
C SER A 116 -14.90 8.48 -13.11
N THR A 117 -14.34 7.26 -13.02
CA THR A 117 -12.93 7.01 -12.77
C THR A 117 -12.07 7.51 -13.92
N ILE A 118 -12.37 7.11 -15.17
CA ILE A 118 -11.64 7.60 -16.36
C ILE A 118 -11.71 9.12 -16.44
N LYS A 119 -12.89 9.69 -16.21
CA LYS A 119 -13.07 11.14 -16.20
C LYS A 119 -12.19 11.80 -15.13
N SER A 120 -12.17 11.28 -13.91
CA SER A 120 -11.33 11.80 -12.82
C SER A 120 -9.84 11.75 -13.18
N VAL A 121 -9.36 10.62 -13.70
CA VAL A 121 -7.98 10.44 -14.15
C VAL A 121 -7.60 11.50 -15.18
N GLN A 122 -8.43 11.68 -16.21
CA GLN A 122 -8.16 12.66 -17.27
C GLN A 122 -8.28 14.11 -16.80
N GLN A 123 -9.24 14.43 -15.92
CA GLN A 123 -9.47 15.80 -15.44
C GLN A 123 -8.38 16.31 -14.50
N ASN A 124 -7.72 15.40 -13.79
CA ASN A 124 -6.68 15.74 -12.82
C ASN A 124 -5.28 15.35 -13.30
N PHE A 125 -5.15 14.92 -14.56
CA PHE A 125 -3.89 14.52 -15.19
C PHE A 125 -3.15 13.42 -14.42
N TYR A 126 -3.90 12.48 -13.83
CA TYR A 126 -3.31 11.32 -13.17
C TYR A 126 -2.80 10.29 -14.17
N ASP A 127 -1.81 9.51 -13.77
CA ASP A 127 -1.26 8.39 -14.53
C ASP A 127 -1.99 7.08 -14.26
N GLY A 128 -3.14 7.09 -13.59
CA GLY A 128 -3.92 5.90 -13.31
C GLY A 128 -4.52 5.88 -11.91
N ILE A 129 -4.69 4.68 -11.35
CA ILE A 129 -5.39 4.48 -10.07
C ILE A 129 -4.76 3.39 -9.19
N THR A 130 -5.00 3.46 -7.88
CA THR A 130 -4.83 2.34 -6.96
C THR A 130 -6.17 1.99 -6.31
N PHE A 131 -6.48 0.69 -6.25
CA PHE A 131 -7.59 0.18 -5.46
C PHE A 131 -7.14 -0.07 -4.02
N ASP A 132 -7.84 0.52 -3.06
CA ASP A 132 -7.59 0.28 -1.64
C ASP A 132 -8.90 -0.04 -0.93
N TRP A 133 -9.29 -1.31 -0.98
CA TRP A 133 -10.47 -1.80 -0.30
C TRP A 133 -10.08 -2.84 0.75
N GLU A 134 -10.42 -2.53 2.00
CA GLU A 134 -9.85 -3.18 3.18
C GLU A 134 -10.91 -3.84 4.11
N SER A 135 -12.11 -4.07 3.57
CA SER A 135 -13.23 -4.66 4.31
C SER A 135 -13.25 -6.19 4.27
N PRO A 136 -13.87 -6.86 5.25
CA PRO A 136 -13.94 -8.32 5.28
C PRO A 136 -14.58 -8.93 4.02
N VAL A 137 -14.07 -10.10 3.63
CA VAL A 137 -14.69 -11.08 2.74
C VAL A 137 -14.55 -12.42 3.45
N ASP A 138 -15.66 -12.97 3.94
CA ASP A 138 -15.64 -13.97 5.03
C ASP A 138 -15.01 -15.30 4.62
N SER A 139 -15.09 -15.66 3.34
CA SER A 139 -14.46 -16.87 2.79
C SER A 139 -14.13 -16.72 1.30
N PRO A 140 -13.29 -17.60 0.74
CA PRO A 140 -13.01 -17.61 -0.70
C PRO A 140 -14.26 -17.75 -1.59
N GLU A 141 -15.31 -18.40 -1.10
CA GLU A 141 -16.58 -18.63 -1.82
C GLU A 141 -17.57 -17.46 -1.73
N ASP A 142 -17.26 -16.43 -0.94
CA ASP A 142 -18.13 -15.26 -0.82
C ASP A 142 -18.30 -14.57 -2.19
N PRO A 143 -19.54 -14.31 -2.65
CA PRO A 143 -19.80 -13.61 -3.91
C PRO A 143 -19.08 -12.26 -4.05
N LEU A 144 -18.74 -11.59 -2.95
CA LEU A 144 -17.95 -10.36 -2.96
C LEU A 144 -16.62 -10.51 -3.71
N ASN A 145 -15.98 -11.68 -3.67
CA ASN A 145 -14.79 -11.95 -4.46
C ASN A 145 -15.04 -11.79 -5.95
N THR A 146 -16.17 -12.31 -6.44
CA THR A 146 -16.53 -12.20 -7.86
C THR A 146 -16.85 -10.76 -8.22
N TYR A 147 -17.56 -10.02 -7.37
CA TYR A 147 -17.87 -8.62 -7.65
C TYR A 147 -16.63 -7.74 -7.63
N TYR A 148 -15.72 -7.95 -6.68
CA TYR A 148 -14.49 -7.18 -6.59
C TYR A 148 -13.57 -7.46 -7.77
N LEU A 149 -13.36 -8.73 -8.13
CA LEU A 149 -12.57 -9.10 -9.29
C LEU A 149 -13.17 -8.54 -10.59
N ASP A 150 -14.49 -8.61 -10.76
CA ASP A 150 -15.16 -8.15 -11.97
C ASP A 150 -15.00 -6.64 -12.17
N VAL A 151 -15.28 -5.83 -11.14
CA VAL A 151 -15.14 -4.36 -11.24
C VAL A 151 -13.68 -3.93 -11.42
N VAL A 152 -12.72 -4.59 -10.75
CA VAL A 152 -11.28 -4.31 -10.92
C VAL A 152 -10.82 -4.66 -12.34
N SER A 153 -11.21 -5.83 -12.86
CA SER A 153 -10.84 -6.27 -14.21
C SER A 153 -11.43 -5.37 -15.29
N GLN A 154 -12.71 -5.01 -15.18
CA GLN A 154 -13.36 -4.14 -16.15
C GLN A 154 -12.79 -2.71 -16.11
N THR A 155 -12.52 -2.18 -14.92
CA THR A 155 -11.91 -0.84 -14.77
C THR A 155 -10.49 -0.81 -15.33
N THR A 156 -9.69 -1.84 -15.06
CA THR A 156 -8.32 -1.91 -15.58
C THR A 156 -8.31 -2.00 -17.11
N ALA A 157 -9.13 -2.88 -17.69
CA ALA A 157 -9.26 -2.99 -19.15
C ALA A 157 -9.74 -1.69 -19.79
N ALA A 158 -10.66 -0.98 -19.12
CA ALA A 158 -11.18 0.31 -19.56
C ALA A 158 -10.10 1.41 -19.58
N LEU A 159 -9.33 1.54 -18.50
CA LEU A 159 -8.21 2.49 -18.41
C LEU A 159 -7.15 2.19 -19.47
N LYS A 160 -6.69 0.93 -19.57
CA LYS A 160 -5.67 0.52 -20.55
C LYS A 160 -6.11 0.72 -22.01
N ALA A 161 -7.42 0.65 -22.28
CA ALA A 161 -7.96 0.95 -23.61
C ALA A 161 -7.99 2.45 -23.94
N VAL A 162 -8.04 3.32 -22.93
CA VAL A 162 -7.92 4.78 -23.09
C VAL A 162 -6.46 5.17 -23.28
N ASN A 163 -5.58 4.70 -22.39
CA ASN A 163 -4.14 4.86 -22.50
C ASN A 163 -3.44 3.62 -21.92
N PRO A 164 -2.63 2.88 -22.71
CA PRO A 164 -1.92 1.70 -22.22
C PRO A 164 -0.92 2.00 -21.09
N ASP A 165 -0.49 3.25 -20.96
CA ASP A 165 0.48 3.69 -19.96
C ASP A 165 -0.15 3.99 -18.59
N TYR A 166 -1.49 4.00 -18.46
CA TYR A 166 -2.11 4.16 -17.15
C TYR A 166 -1.75 3.02 -16.21
N GLN A 167 -1.15 3.33 -15.06
CA GLN A 167 -0.79 2.38 -14.03
C GLN A 167 -2.02 2.05 -13.15
N VAL A 168 -2.29 0.77 -12.95
CA VAL A 168 -3.35 0.28 -12.08
C VAL A 168 -2.76 -0.65 -11.04
N SER A 169 -2.83 -0.27 -9.77
CA SER A 169 -2.36 -1.08 -8.64
C SER A 169 -3.50 -1.44 -7.69
N LEU A 170 -3.23 -2.36 -6.76
CA LEU A 170 -4.18 -2.75 -5.73
C LEU A 170 -3.46 -3.04 -4.41
N CYS A 171 -3.92 -2.46 -3.31
CA CYS A 171 -3.42 -2.74 -1.97
C CYS A 171 -3.84 -4.15 -1.52
N ALA A 172 -2.87 -4.94 -1.08
CA ALA A 172 -3.08 -6.28 -0.55
C ALA A 172 -2.63 -6.34 0.91
N ALA A 173 -3.32 -7.13 1.74
CA ALA A 173 -2.83 -7.42 3.08
C ALA A 173 -1.45 -8.08 3.04
N TRP A 174 -0.70 -8.03 4.15
CA TRP A 174 0.66 -8.57 4.23
C TRP A 174 0.78 -10.07 3.90
N SER A 175 -0.33 -10.83 3.95
CA SER A 175 -0.43 -12.22 3.53
C SER A 175 -1.77 -12.49 2.81
N PRO A 176 -1.81 -13.42 1.83
CA PRO A 176 -3.05 -13.76 1.13
C PRO A 176 -4.04 -14.56 1.98
N PHE A 177 -3.65 -15.06 3.16
CA PHE A 177 -4.43 -16.06 3.89
C PHE A 177 -5.35 -15.47 4.96
N GLY A 178 -6.29 -14.64 4.51
CA GLY A 178 -7.42 -14.20 5.35
C GLY A 178 -7.02 -13.29 6.50
N ILE A 179 -5.91 -12.55 6.36
CA ILE A 179 -5.53 -11.49 7.28
C ILE A 179 -6.70 -10.52 7.42
N ASP A 180 -7.09 -10.23 8.66
CA ASP A 180 -8.26 -9.45 9.00
C ASP A 180 -9.57 -10.00 8.41
N GLY A 181 -9.65 -11.27 8.04
CA GLY A 181 -10.82 -11.78 7.31
C GLY A 181 -10.94 -11.23 5.89
N ARG A 182 -9.82 -10.86 5.24
CA ARG A 182 -9.75 -10.51 3.82
C ARG A 182 -9.40 -11.75 2.98
N TRP A 183 -10.38 -12.63 2.76
CA TRP A 183 -10.22 -13.83 1.90
C TRP A 183 -10.38 -13.48 0.42
N TYR A 184 -9.58 -12.54 -0.07
CA TYR A 184 -9.68 -12.05 -1.44
C TYR A 184 -9.13 -13.05 -2.47
N ASP A 185 -9.69 -13.06 -3.68
CA ASP A 185 -9.08 -13.73 -4.83
C ASP A 185 -7.85 -12.96 -5.33
N TYR A 186 -6.76 -12.99 -4.56
CA TYR A 186 -5.52 -12.30 -4.91
C TYR A 186 -4.90 -12.79 -6.21
N VAL A 187 -5.12 -14.05 -6.62
CA VAL A 187 -4.62 -14.57 -7.89
C VAL A 187 -5.34 -13.90 -9.06
N GLY A 188 -6.67 -13.85 -9.01
CA GLY A 188 -7.47 -13.12 -10.00
C GLY A 188 -7.15 -11.63 -10.01
N LEU A 189 -7.07 -11.00 -8.83
CA LEU A 189 -6.79 -9.57 -8.69
C LEU A 189 -5.39 -9.22 -9.23
N ALA A 190 -4.35 -9.97 -8.88
CA ALA A 190 -3.01 -9.75 -9.40
C ALA A 190 -2.95 -9.90 -10.93
N ALA A 191 -3.71 -10.84 -11.51
CA ALA A 191 -3.81 -10.99 -12.96
C ALA A 191 -4.53 -9.80 -13.63
N ALA A 192 -5.41 -9.11 -12.90
CA ALA A 192 -6.20 -8.00 -13.43
C ALA A 192 -5.47 -6.65 -13.41
N VAL A 193 -4.65 -6.38 -12.39
CA VAL A 193 -3.92 -5.10 -12.20
C VAL A 193 -2.47 -5.18 -12.66
N ASP A 194 -1.69 -4.09 -12.66
CA ASP A 194 -0.26 -4.11 -13.00
C ASP A 194 0.58 -4.78 -11.91
N PHE A 195 0.29 -4.52 -10.63
CA PHE A 195 0.88 -5.19 -9.47
C PHE A 195 0.03 -5.00 -8.21
N LEU A 196 0.27 -5.86 -7.22
CA LEU A 196 -0.21 -5.70 -5.85
C LEU A 196 0.81 -4.90 -5.04
N TYR A 197 0.34 -3.91 -4.30
CA TYR A 197 1.09 -3.28 -3.22
C TYR A 197 0.82 -4.05 -1.93
N VAL A 198 1.75 -4.93 -1.54
CA VAL A 198 1.63 -5.78 -0.36
C VAL A 198 1.97 -4.96 0.87
N MET A 199 0.98 -4.63 1.69
CA MET A 199 1.12 -3.82 2.88
C MET A 199 1.81 -4.61 3.99
N CYS A 200 3.14 -4.77 3.95
CA CYS A 200 3.86 -5.42 5.04
C CYS A 200 4.08 -4.48 6.21
N TYR A 201 2.98 -4.11 6.83
CA TYR A 201 2.87 -3.33 8.05
C TYR A 201 1.54 -3.67 8.70
N ASP A 202 1.35 -3.20 9.93
CA ASP A 202 0.19 -3.52 10.77
C ASP A 202 0.01 -5.04 10.91
N VAL A 203 1.12 -5.79 10.91
CA VAL A 203 1.07 -7.25 11.07
C VAL A 203 0.55 -7.66 12.46
N ARG A 204 0.46 -6.67 13.36
CA ARG A 204 -0.08 -6.78 14.71
C ARG A 204 -1.58 -6.40 14.76
N SER A 205 -2.26 -6.25 13.64
CA SER A 205 -3.72 -6.07 13.57
C SER A 205 -4.46 -7.20 14.29
N GLN A 206 -3.90 -8.42 14.23
CA GLN A 206 -4.40 -9.59 14.94
C GLN A 206 -3.31 -10.24 15.80
N ILE A 207 -3.40 -10.06 17.12
CA ILE A 207 -2.47 -10.65 18.10
C ILE A 207 -3.10 -11.91 18.71
N PHE A 208 -2.57 -13.07 18.35
CA PHE A 208 -3.06 -14.38 18.81
C PHE A 208 -2.39 -14.89 20.10
N ASP A 209 -1.32 -14.23 20.53
CA ASP A 209 -0.51 -14.60 21.68
C ASP A 209 -0.68 -13.57 22.82
N GLN A 210 0.43 -13.17 23.45
CA GLN A 210 0.39 -12.21 24.54
C GLN A 210 0.13 -10.81 24.01
N CYS A 211 -0.69 -10.06 24.73
CA CYS A 211 -1.01 -8.66 24.45
C CYS A 211 0.19 -7.81 24.85
N VAL A 212 1.20 -7.79 23.98
CA VAL A 212 2.43 -7.04 24.15
C VAL A 212 2.73 -6.19 22.92
N ALA A 213 3.31 -5.03 23.13
CA ALA A 213 3.86 -4.19 22.06
C ALA A 213 4.98 -4.95 21.32
N SER A 214 5.07 -4.75 20.00
CA SER A 214 6.10 -5.37 19.17
C SER A 214 6.24 -4.60 17.85
N ALA A 215 7.20 -5.03 17.02
CA ALA A 215 7.48 -4.48 15.70
C ALA A 215 6.24 -4.43 14.80
N ASN A 216 6.11 -3.34 14.04
CA ASN A 216 5.03 -3.15 13.08
C ASN A 216 5.26 -3.94 11.78
N SER A 217 6.50 -4.00 11.30
CA SER A 217 6.89 -4.72 10.08
C SER A 217 8.10 -5.66 10.30
N PRO A 218 7.96 -6.72 11.11
CA PRO A 218 9.05 -7.67 11.32
C PRO A 218 9.37 -8.45 10.03
N ILE A 219 10.63 -8.39 9.62
CA ILE A 219 11.12 -8.91 8.33
C ILE A 219 10.78 -10.37 8.06
N ASN A 220 10.77 -11.21 9.08
CA ASN A 220 10.43 -12.62 8.93
C ASN A 220 8.96 -12.85 8.55
N LEU A 221 8.04 -11.99 9.01
CA LEU A 221 6.63 -12.05 8.58
C LEU A 221 6.44 -11.46 7.19
N CYS A 222 7.17 -10.38 6.83
CA CYS A 222 7.16 -9.86 5.46
C CYS A 222 7.63 -10.90 4.44
N LYS A 223 8.77 -11.56 4.71
CA LYS A 223 9.29 -12.63 3.86
C LYS A 223 8.29 -13.78 3.73
N LYS A 224 7.71 -14.21 4.86
CA LYS A 224 6.67 -15.24 4.87
C LYS A 224 5.46 -14.85 4.01
N GLY A 225 4.96 -13.62 4.14
CA GLY A 225 3.82 -13.13 3.35
C GLY A 225 4.08 -13.20 1.85
N ILE A 226 5.26 -12.76 1.40
CA ILE A 226 5.68 -12.85 0.00
C ILE A 226 5.81 -14.32 -0.46
N GLU A 227 6.39 -15.20 0.35
CA GLU A 227 6.45 -16.63 0.08
C GLU A 227 5.05 -17.26 -0.05
N GLU A 228 4.08 -16.79 0.73
CA GLU A 228 2.69 -17.25 0.69
C GLU A 228 1.97 -16.78 -0.59
N PHE A 229 2.18 -15.54 -1.04
CA PHE A 229 1.69 -15.08 -2.35
C PHE A 229 2.30 -15.90 -3.51
N ASN A 230 3.61 -16.17 -3.45
CA ASN A 230 4.29 -17.05 -4.41
C ASN A 230 3.71 -18.47 -4.41
N ALA A 231 3.45 -19.03 -3.23
CA ALA A 231 2.85 -20.35 -3.10
C ALA A 231 1.41 -20.41 -3.64
N ALA A 232 0.68 -19.28 -3.60
CA ALA A 232 -0.63 -19.13 -4.22
C ALA A 232 -0.57 -18.98 -5.76
N GLY A 233 0.63 -18.77 -6.33
CA GLY A 233 0.86 -18.69 -7.77
C GLY A 233 1.02 -17.28 -8.34
N ILE A 234 1.17 -16.26 -7.48
CA ILE A 234 1.46 -14.88 -7.90
C ILE A 234 2.98 -14.72 -8.00
N SER A 235 3.47 -14.22 -9.14
CA SER A 235 4.90 -14.06 -9.38
C SER A 235 5.46 -12.78 -8.73
N ASN A 236 6.75 -12.78 -8.39
CA ASN A 236 7.42 -11.63 -7.77
C ASN A 236 7.31 -10.33 -8.60
N ASP A 237 7.27 -10.40 -9.94
CA ASP A 237 7.08 -9.24 -10.82
C ASP A 237 5.68 -8.59 -10.73
N LYS A 238 4.79 -9.17 -9.91
CA LYS A 238 3.46 -8.65 -9.57
C LYS A 238 3.36 -8.13 -8.14
N LEU A 239 4.46 -8.13 -7.37
CA LEU A 239 4.45 -7.80 -5.95
C LEU A 239 5.39 -6.61 -5.67
N VAL A 240 4.81 -5.50 -5.23
CA VAL A 240 5.54 -4.37 -4.63
C VAL A 240 5.44 -4.49 -3.12
N LEU A 241 6.57 -4.48 -2.42
CA LEU A 241 6.60 -4.58 -0.96
C LEU A 241 6.39 -3.20 -0.31
N GLY A 242 5.24 -3.01 0.31
CA GLY A 242 4.92 -1.83 1.10
C GLY A 242 5.51 -1.91 2.50
N MET A 243 6.18 -0.84 2.92
CA MET A 243 6.83 -0.72 4.23
C MET A 243 6.32 0.51 5.00
N PRO A 244 6.24 0.47 6.35
CA PRO A 244 5.78 1.61 7.12
C PRO A 244 6.93 2.61 7.31
N TRP A 245 6.67 3.88 7.01
CA TRP A 245 7.50 4.99 7.49
C TRP A 245 6.90 5.60 8.76
N TYR A 246 6.26 4.76 9.56
CA TYR A 246 5.64 5.09 10.83
C TYR A 246 5.87 3.92 11.80
N GLY A 247 5.51 4.14 13.05
CA GLY A 247 5.52 3.11 14.08
C GLY A 247 4.33 3.24 15.00
N TYR A 248 4.27 2.36 16.00
CA TYR A 248 3.21 2.39 17.00
C TYR A 248 3.76 2.80 18.36
N ARG A 249 3.04 3.74 18.99
CA ARG A 249 3.17 4.07 20.40
C ARG A 249 2.13 3.33 21.21
N TYR A 250 2.59 2.45 22.10
CA TYR A 250 1.76 1.69 23.01
C TYR A 250 1.89 2.20 24.44
N GLU A 251 0.78 2.40 25.13
CA GLU A 251 0.77 2.60 26.58
C GLU A 251 1.06 1.27 27.28
N CYS A 252 2.06 1.25 28.16
CA CYS A 252 2.42 0.05 28.91
C CYS A 252 1.57 -0.06 30.17
N VAL A 253 0.90 -1.20 30.34
CA VAL A 253 -0.02 -1.46 31.47
C VAL A 253 0.59 -2.36 32.54
N ASN A 254 1.87 -2.71 32.44
CA ASN A 254 2.56 -3.49 33.47
C ASN A 254 2.61 -2.70 34.79
N GLU A 255 2.36 -3.35 35.93
CA GLU A 255 2.49 -2.72 37.26
C GLU A 255 3.95 -2.38 37.60
N ASP A 256 4.89 -3.23 37.18
CA ASP A 256 6.33 -3.14 37.50
C ASP A 256 7.18 -2.65 36.30
N PHE A 257 6.63 -1.81 35.41
CA PHE A 257 7.38 -1.31 34.26
C PHE A 257 8.49 -0.34 34.68
N ASP A 258 9.73 -0.64 34.26
CA ASP A 258 10.90 0.20 34.43
C ASP A 258 11.36 0.71 33.05
N VAL A 259 11.38 2.03 32.88
CA VAL A 259 11.63 2.66 31.57
C VAL A 259 13.00 2.28 31.01
N GLU A 260 14.01 2.19 31.87
CA GLU A 260 15.39 1.92 31.47
C GLU A 260 15.62 0.44 31.12
N SER A 261 15.01 -0.48 31.89
CA SER A 261 15.34 -1.90 31.84
C SER A 261 14.26 -2.80 31.22
N SER A 262 12.98 -2.42 31.26
CA SER A 262 11.90 -3.25 30.71
C SER A 262 11.96 -3.31 29.18
N SER A 263 12.07 -4.52 28.62
CA SER A 263 11.96 -4.76 27.18
C SER A 263 10.53 -5.03 26.74
N THR A 264 9.70 -5.60 27.61
CA THR A 264 8.34 -6.02 27.29
C THR A 264 7.32 -5.02 27.86
N CYS A 265 6.49 -4.48 26.98
CA CYS A 265 5.35 -3.62 27.30
C CYS A 265 4.06 -4.42 27.11
N GLU A 266 3.37 -4.75 28.21
CA GLU A 266 2.00 -5.27 28.15
C GLU A 266 1.07 -4.15 27.70
N ILE A 267 0.14 -4.45 26.82
CA ILE A 267 -0.80 -3.49 26.24
C ILE A 267 -2.25 -3.85 26.62
N ALA A 268 -3.12 -2.84 26.58
CA ALA A 268 -4.54 -3.04 26.82
C ALA A 268 -5.14 -4.05 25.83
N GLN A 269 -6.12 -4.84 26.30
CA GLN A 269 -6.86 -5.75 25.42
C GLN A 269 -7.86 -4.96 24.57
N VAL A 270 -7.52 -4.79 23.30
CA VAL A 270 -8.42 -4.22 22.29
C VAL A 270 -8.75 -5.32 21.29
N PRO A 271 -9.99 -5.84 21.29
CA PRO A 271 -10.36 -6.93 20.41
C PRO A 271 -10.53 -6.45 18.97
N PHE A 272 -10.07 -7.27 18.03
CA PHE A 272 -10.23 -7.02 16.60
C PHE A 272 -10.46 -8.34 15.87
N ARG A 273 -11.55 -8.43 15.08
CA ARG A 273 -11.86 -9.55 14.17
C ARG A 273 -11.50 -10.95 14.74
N GLY A 274 -11.99 -11.26 15.94
CA GLY A 274 -11.86 -12.59 16.56
C GLY A 274 -10.65 -12.80 17.47
N VAL A 275 -9.74 -11.82 17.59
CA VAL A 275 -8.68 -11.83 18.61
C VAL A 275 -9.00 -10.87 19.75
N ASN A 276 -8.38 -11.08 20.91
CA ASN A 276 -8.57 -10.24 22.09
C ASN A 276 -7.68 -8.99 22.09
N CYS A 277 -6.62 -8.99 21.28
CA CYS A 277 -5.58 -7.97 21.28
C CYS A 277 -5.18 -7.60 19.87
N SER A 278 -4.93 -6.31 19.65
CA SER A 278 -4.49 -5.76 18.38
C SER A 278 -3.63 -4.52 18.59
N ASP A 279 -2.97 -4.11 17.52
CA ASP A 279 -2.28 -2.82 17.41
C ASP A 279 -3.16 -1.59 17.72
N ALA A 280 -4.49 -1.71 17.65
CA ALA A 280 -5.44 -0.67 18.04
C ALA A 280 -5.38 -0.28 19.53
N ALA A 281 -4.62 -1.02 20.34
CA ALA A 281 -4.23 -0.59 21.70
C ALA A 281 -3.16 0.52 21.71
N GLY A 282 -2.50 0.76 20.57
CA GLY A 282 -1.52 1.82 20.37
C GLY A 282 -2.03 2.94 19.49
N SER A 283 -1.13 3.84 19.12
CA SER A 283 -1.37 4.89 18.14
C SER A 283 -0.26 4.91 17.11
N GLU A 284 -0.63 4.95 15.83
CA GLU A 284 0.28 5.23 14.72
C GLU A 284 0.91 6.62 14.91
N ILE A 285 2.23 6.71 14.71
CA ILE A 285 2.99 7.95 14.75
C ILE A 285 4.02 7.94 13.61
N ALA A 286 4.11 9.04 12.86
CA ALA A 286 5.09 9.24 11.79
C ALA A 286 6.54 9.06 12.27
N PHE A 287 7.42 8.51 11.42
CA PHE A 287 8.84 8.35 11.72
C PHE A 287 9.49 9.65 12.22
N GLY A 288 9.30 10.77 11.53
CA GLY A 288 9.84 12.08 11.95
C GLY A 288 9.39 12.49 13.36
N SER A 289 8.13 12.21 13.71
CA SER A 289 7.60 12.46 15.06
C SER A 289 8.21 11.52 16.10
N ILE A 290 8.43 10.25 15.76
CA ILE A 290 9.10 9.29 16.64
C ILE A 290 10.52 9.75 16.96
N ARG A 291 11.28 10.18 15.94
CA ARG A 291 12.64 10.70 16.12
C ARG A 291 12.67 11.97 16.98
N ASN A 292 11.67 12.83 16.83
CA ASN A 292 11.50 13.99 17.72
C ASN A 292 11.18 13.60 19.17
N ILE A 293 10.43 12.52 19.41
CA ILE A 293 10.21 11.99 20.76
C ILE A 293 11.54 11.48 21.34
N VAL A 294 12.33 10.73 20.57
CA VAL A 294 13.66 10.24 21.01
C VAL A 294 14.52 11.40 21.50
N ARG A 295 14.63 12.48 20.72
CA ARG A 295 15.41 13.68 21.10
C ARG A 295 14.82 14.41 22.31
N THR A 296 13.50 14.59 22.34
CA THR A 296 12.82 15.37 23.39
C THR A 296 12.97 14.72 24.76
N TYR A 297 12.94 13.39 24.81
CA TYR A 297 13.00 12.62 26.05
C TYR A 297 14.38 12.03 26.34
N ASP A 298 15.38 12.26 25.48
CA ASP A 298 16.70 11.62 25.53
C ASP A 298 16.58 10.09 25.70
N ALA A 299 15.67 9.49 24.92
CA ALA A 299 15.27 8.09 25.11
C ALA A 299 16.35 7.13 24.60
N GLU A 300 16.67 6.09 25.38
CA GLU A 300 17.57 5.03 24.95
C GLU A 300 16.88 4.15 23.88
N VAL A 301 17.34 4.30 22.64
CA VAL A 301 16.92 3.43 21.53
C VAL A 301 17.64 2.08 21.64
N ARG A 302 16.85 1.04 21.87
CA ARG A 302 17.29 -0.36 21.87
C ARG A 302 16.83 -1.03 20.58
N ARG A 303 17.45 -2.16 20.24
CA ARG A 303 17.11 -2.92 19.03
C ARG A 303 16.83 -4.37 19.38
N ASP A 304 15.78 -4.92 18.81
CA ASP A 304 15.55 -6.37 18.88
C ASP A 304 16.58 -7.09 18.00
N PRO A 305 17.39 -8.01 18.54
CA PRO A 305 18.48 -8.64 17.79
C PRO A 305 18.02 -9.66 16.75
N TYR A 306 16.76 -10.09 16.78
CA TYR A 306 16.23 -11.08 15.83
C TYR A 306 15.49 -10.41 14.67
N MET A 307 14.72 -9.36 14.96
CA MET A 307 13.96 -8.61 13.97
C MET A 307 14.76 -7.47 13.35
N ASN A 308 15.85 -7.03 14.01
CA ASN A 308 16.60 -5.81 13.70
C ASN A 308 15.76 -4.53 13.77
N VAL A 309 14.71 -4.50 14.59
CA VAL A 309 13.77 -3.36 14.67
C VAL A 309 14.04 -2.54 15.93
N PRO A 310 14.14 -1.20 15.83
CA PRO A 310 14.35 -0.35 17.00
C PRO A 310 13.08 -0.18 17.83
N PHE A 311 13.28 -0.01 19.12
CA PHE A 311 12.25 0.38 20.07
C PHE A 311 12.84 1.18 21.23
N PHE A 312 12.01 1.99 21.87
CA PHE A 312 12.41 2.71 23.09
C PHE A 312 11.21 2.92 24.00
N ASN A 313 11.51 3.21 25.26
CA ASN A 313 10.52 3.55 26.26
C ASN A 313 10.67 5.02 26.65
N TYR A 314 9.58 5.65 27.08
CA TYR A 314 9.65 6.96 27.72
C TYR A 314 8.45 7.18 28.65
N VAL A 315 8.58 8.11 29.59
CA VAL A 315 7.44 8.62 30.37
C VAL A 315 6.99 9.93 29.74
N ASP A 316 5.75 9.97 29.27
CA ASP A 316 5.18 11.19 28.73
C ASP A 316 5.00 12.25 29.84
N SER A 317 5.59 13.43 29.65
CA SER A 317 5.63 14.46 30.71
C SER A 317 4.27 15.05 31.05
N THR A 318 3.27 14.89 30.16
CA THR A 318 1.94 15.48 30.31
C THR A 318 0.98 14.51 31.00
N SER A 319 0.91 13.28 30.49
CA SER A 319 0.01 12.24 31.01
C SER A 319 0.61 11.47 32.18
N LEU A 320 1.93 11.55 32.38
CA LEU A 320 2.71 10.75 33.34
C LEU A 320 2.58 9.23 33.11
N LYS A 321 2.17 8.84 31.90
CA LYS A 321 2.06 7.45 31.48
C LYS A 321 3.34 7.00 30.82
N THR A 322 3.63 5.71 30.94
CA THR A 322 4.76 5.08 30.28
C THR A 322 4.35 4.53 28.93
N TYR A 323 5.18 4.78 27.93
CA TYR A 323 4.97 4.32 26.57
C TYR A 323 6.18 3.53 26.08
N GLN A 324 5.93 2.56 25.21
CA GLN A 324 6.92 1.92 24.36
C GLN A 324 6.57 2.19 22.90
N ILE A 325 7.57 2.60 22.11
CA ILE A 325 7.42 2.83 20.68
C ILE A 325 8.24 1.79 19.93
N TRP A 326 7.62 1.14 18.94
CA TRP A 326 8.27 0.30 17.94
C TRP A 326 8.10 0.95 16.56
N TYR A 327 9.18 1.00 15.79
CA TYR A 327 9.20 1.66 14.48
C TYR A 327 10.29 1.06 13.62
N ASP A 328 10.26 1.35 12.33
CA ASP A 328 11.33 0.98 11.41
C ASP A 328 12.20 2.20 11.08
N ASP A 329 13.52 2.00 11.03
CA ASP A 329 14.51 3.00 10.63
C ASP A 329 15.25 2.54 9.36
N ALA A 330 16.14 3.37 8.83
CA ALA A 330 16.86 3.06 7.60
C ALA A 330 17.60 1.70 7.65
N ASP A 331 18.15 1.33 8.82
CA ASP A 331 18.85 0.06 9.02
C ASP A 331 17.88 -1.14 9.03
N SER A 332 16.74 -1.05 9.72
CA SER A 332 15.74 -2.13 9.70
C SER A 332 15.09 -2.29 8.32
N LEU A 333 14.83 -1.18 7.62
CA LEU A 333 14.25 -1.15 6.29
C LEU A 333 15.21 -1.67 5.21
N GLN A 334 16.51 -1.41 5.32
CA GLN A 334 17.50 -1.88 4.35
C GLN A 334 17.40 -3.40 4.13
N GLY A 335 17.23 -4.20 5.19
CA GLY A 335 17.07 -5.66 5.05
C GLY A 335 15.82 -6.08 4.26
N HIS A 336 14.75 -5.27 4.29
CA HIS A 336 13.54 -5.51 3.50
C HIS A 336 13.75 -5.16 2.03
N TYR A 337 14.40 -4.03 1.76
CA TYR A 337 14.69 -3.56 0.41
C TYR A 337 15.74 -4.44 -0.29
N ASP A 338 16.76 -4.90 0.44
CA ASP A 338 17.70 -5.90 -0.04
C ASP A 338 16.97 -7.20 -0.45
N TYR A 339 15.98 -7.64 0.35
CA TYR A 339 15.17 -8.82 0.01
C TYR A 339 14.33 -8.62 -1.26
N VAL A 340 13.74 -7.42 -1.46
CA VAL A 340 13.01 -7.07 -2.68
C VAL A 340 13.88 -7.27 -3.90
N ARG A 341 15.10 -6.72 -3.88
CA ARG A 341 16.08 -6.89 -4.94
C ARG A 341 16.49 -8.36 -5.13
N GLU A 342 16.88 -9.03 -4.05
CA GLU A 342 17.38 -10.41 -4.09
C GLU A 342 16.36 -11.40 -4.65
N GLN A 343 15.08 -11.18 -4.39
CA GLN A 343 14.00 -12.02 -4.90
C GLN A 343 13.44 -11.54 -6.24
N GLY A 344 13.86 -10.37 -6.73
CA GLY A 344 13.33 -9.79 -7.96
C GLY A 344 11.85 -9.44 -7.86
N LEU A 345 11.43 -8.85 -6.75
CA LEU A 345 10.10 -8.28 -6.60
C LEU A 345 9.91 -7.10 -7.56
N ARG A 346 8.66 -6.78 -7.89
CA ARG A 346 8.33 -5.65 -8.78
C ARG A 346 8.84 -4.32 -8.23
N GLY A 347 8.95 -4.21 -6.91
CA GLY A 347 9.48 -3.02 -6.27
C GLY A 347 9.18 -2.94 -4.79
N ALA A 348 9.32 -1.74 -4.24
CA ALA A 348 9.03 -1.45 -2.85
C ALA A 348 8.62 0.01 -2.66
N GLY A 349 8.08 0.34 -1.50
CA GLY A 349 8.06 1.72 -1.05
C GLY A 349 7.18 1.96 0.16
N PRO A 350 7.02 3.23 0.56
CA PRO A 350 6.49 3.54 1.86
C PRO A 350 4.98 3.81 1.86
N TYR A 351 4.36 3.39 2.96
CA TYR A 351 3.24 4.12 3.55
C TYR A 351 3.80 4.95 4.71
N ARG A 352 4.03 6.26 4.58
CA ARG A 352 3.96 7.09 3.36
C ARG A 352 5.23 7.94 3.24
N PHE A 353 5.49 8.48 2.05
CA PHE A 353 6.69 9.31 1.81
C PHE A 353 6.77 10.55 2.72
N ASP A 354 5.62 11.09 3.15
CA ASP A 354 5.50 12.28 3.99
C ASP A 354 5.70 12.04 5.50
N GLN A 355 6.03 10.82 5.92
CA GLN A 355 6.15 10.47 7.34
C GLN A 355 7.53 10.79 7.96
N VAL A 356 8.40 11.47 7.21
CA VAL A 356 9.72 11.95 7.66
C VAL A 356 9.66 13.41 8.15
N ASP A 357 10.68 13.86 8.87
CA ASP A 357 10.83 15.26 9.28
C ASP A 357 11.75 15.97 8.28
N LEU A 358 11.21 16.92 7.51
CA LEU A 358 11.96 17.71 6.51
C LEU A 358 12.31 19.12 7.01
N ASP A 359 11.96 19.46 8.26
CA ASP A 359 12.08 20.81 8.80
C ASP A 359 13.31 20.96 9.72
N SER A 360 13.68 19.92 10.47
CA SER A 360 14.82 19.96 11.39
C SER A 360 16.11 19.42 10.75
N ASP A 361 17.27 19.99 11.09
CA ASP A 361 18.56 19.55 10.52
C ASP A 361 18.80 18.04 10.73
N ASP A 362 18.53 17.52 11.93
CA ASP A 362 18.66 16.08 12.21
C ASP A 362 17.60 15.25 11.46
N GLY A 363 16.36 15.75 11.36
CA GLY A 363 15.28 15.10 10.62
C GLY A 363 15.60 14.98 9.14
N VAL A 364 16.16 16.03 8.55
CA VAL A 364 16.58 16.07 7.14
C VAL A 364 17.64 15.01 6.84
N GLU A 365 18.61 14.80 7.74
CA GLU A 365 19.60 13.74 7.56
C GLU A 365 18.97 12.35 7.69
N GLU A 366 18.10 12.13 8.67
CA GLU A 366 17.37 10.86 8.82
C GLU A 366 16.43 10.58 7.62
N ALA A 367 15.80 11.61 7.06
CA ALA A 367 15.00 11.48 5.84
C ALA A 367 15.86 10.99 4.66
N LYS A 368 17.05 11.56 4.47
CA LYS A 368 18.00 11.11 3.44
C LYS A 368 18.39 9.65 3.64
N GLU A 369 18.58 9.21 4.88
CA GLU A 369 18.88 7.81 5.18
C GLU A 369 17.72 6.88 4.81
N MET A 370 16.47 7.28 5.09
CA MET A 370 15.27 6.51 4.71
C MET A 370 15.13 6.37 3.18
N PHE A 371 15.32 7.47 2.43
CA PHE A 371 15.33 7.44 0.97
C PHE A 371 16.51 6.66 0.39
N ALA A 372 17.70 6.78 0.99
CA ALA A 372 18.87 6.01 0.59
C ALA A 372 18.65 4.50 0.78
N ALA A 373 18.03 4.09 1.90
CA ALA A 373 17.64 2.71 2.12
C ALA A 373 16.64 2.25 1.05
N LEU A 374 15.61 3.05 0.73
CA LEU A 374 14.62 2.69 -0.29
C LEU A 374 15.26 2.42 -1.66
N LYS A 375 16.24 3.22 -2.09
CA LYS A 375 16.93 3.04 -3.37
C LYS A 375 17.65 1.69 -3.49
N THR A 376 18.06 1.08 -2.37
CA THR A 376 18.69 -0.26 -2.40
C THR A 376 17.77 -1.36 -2.93
N ALA A 377 16.45 -1.12 -3.00
CA ALA A 377 15.50 -2.03 -3.65
C ALA A 377 15.70 -2.10 -5.18
N ALA A 378 16.27 -1.05 -5.78
CA ALA A 378 16.47 -0.90 -7.23
C ALA A 378 17.95 -0.99 -7.67
N ASP A 379 18.90 -0.85 -6.75
CA ASP A 379 20.37 -0.93 -6.98
C ASP A 379 20.91 -2.37 -6.97
#